data_AF-X6Q1R8-F1
#
_entry.id   AF-X6Q1R8-F1
#
_cell.length_a   1.000
_cell.length_b   1.000
_cell.length_c   1.000
_cell.angle_alpha   90.00
_cell.angle_beta   90.00
_cell.angle_gamma   90.00
#
_symmetry.space_group_name_H-M   'P 1'
#
loop_
_entity.id
_entity.type
_entity.pdbx_description
1 polymer ?
#
loop_
_entity_poly.entity_id
_entity_poly.type
_entity_poly.pdbx_seq_one_letter_code
_entity_poly.pdbx_strand_id
1 'polypeptide(L)'
;MSQYSFSYNYDSLNDAFNAVNRKGKMQKRHLSSEYLAAAQEYREMRKKLNELLRKKKTERTEEETSQIDHLKQSMKENAQQQKALLQEHLGKVSSNILSSSFRFTLTPDASEDPQKPVYSIGTTAEEFFAMQVLCRNVKKLFKISMSSRDEILSQLKMLLREDKSRFYIIRTDVRHCFESIPHDKLFEYLEGNNLLDVKSKSFLRGLIRKEFEAKNLRPLVPTPQTGIPRGCAISSLLAEFYLSKIDEVIKRSLPGVLFLGRYVDDMVLVIHPDIRDEFHKSIDWYIEELKDIYYQKGLTIHTPSDGLGKCYKYDSARAVDLDFNLLGYNIHIDNENRDRLVFSLSQDKLEKITKRIDKSFSTFDYMIDVVGFDVAAHYLFDALHVLTCNINLYNAKKGVKVGIFYSNQLLDNKRNLSYLDGQLKRNIGRLNLSSKTSITIADRAIIEDRLKRKLALLSFAKGFDYPHKRYKVKRQRLRTIKSSWV
;
A
#
# COMPACT_ATOMS: atom_id res chain seq x y z
N MET A 1 -16.13 28.30 8.36
CA MET A 1 -14.88 27.52 8.20
C MET A 1 -13.89 28.40 7.46
N SER A 2 -12.80 28.83 8.09
CA SER A 2 -11.96 29.91 7.55
C SER A 2 -11.19 29.46 6.30
N GLN A 3 -11.23 30.31 5.26
CA GLN A 3 -10.47 30.18 4.01
C GLN A 3 -8.95 30.04 4.24
N TYR A 4 -8.45 30.38 5.44
CA TYR A 4 -7.03 30.28 5.81
C TYR A 4 -6.52 28.85 6.01
N SER A 5 -7.39 27.87 6.28
CA SER A 5 -6.98 26.49 6.62
C SER A 5 -6.39 25.67 5.46
N PHE A 6 -6.46 26.19 4.23
CA PHE A 6 -5.96 25.53 3.01
C PHE A 6 -4.79 26.28 2.36
N SER A 7 -4.29 27.36 2.97
CA SER A 7 -3.14 28.11 2.47
C SER A 7 -1.82 27.37 2.72
N TYR A 8 -0.74 27.75 2.02
CA TYR A 8 0.61 27.21 2.24
C TYR A 8 1.38 27.98 3.33
N ASN A 9 0.67 28.46 4.35
CA ASN A 9 1.21 29.21 5.46
C ASN A 9 1.90 28.30 6.51
N TYR A 10 2.52 28.92 7.51
CA TYR A 10 3.17 28.22 8.62
C TYR A 10 2.27 27.16 9.27
N ASP A 11 1.03 27.50 9.61
CA ASP A 11 0.14 26.58 10.33
C ASP A 11 -0.16 25.32 9.52
N SER A 12 -0.41 25.46 8.22
CA SER A 12 -0.65 24.32 7.34
C SER A 12 0.58 23.44 7.15
N LEU A 13 1.77 24.05 7.11
CA LEU A 13 3.04 23.33 7.09
C LEU A 13 3.30 22.61 8.43
N ASN A 14 3.00 23.25 9.55
CA ASN A 14 3.14 22.67 10.87
C ASN A 14 2.17 21.49 11.07
N ASP A 15 0.94 21.59 10.58
CA ASP A 15 0.01 20.46 10.53
C ASP A 15 0.56 19.29 9.70
N ALA A 16 1.11 19.60 8.52
CA ALA A 16 1.74 18.60 7.66
C ALA A 16 2.94 17.93 8.35
N PHE A 17 3.81 18.72 8.98
CA PHE A 17 4.92 18.24 9.81
C PHE A 17 4.41 17.30 10.90
N ASN A 18 3.45 17.73 11.71
CA ASN A 18 2.91 16.94 12.80
C ASN A 18 2.28 15.63 12.31
N ALA A 19 1.53 15.66 11.22
CA ALA A 19 0.93 14.47 10.63
C ALA A 19 1.97 13.47 10.13
N VAL A 20 3.05 13.93 9.49
CA VAL A 20 4.12 13.06 8.98
C VAL A 20 5.04 12.56 10.09
N ASN A 21 5.36 13.43 11.06
CA ASN A 21 6.21 13.11 12.20
C ASN A 21 5.54 12.04 13.09
N ARG A 22 4.25 12.17 13.39
CA ARG A 22 3.46 11.11 14.07
C ARG A 22 3.50 9.78 13.32
N LYS A 23 3.58 9.81 11.99
CA LYS A 23 3.72 8.61 11.13
C LYS A 23 5.15 8.08 11.05
N GLY A 24 6.14 8.71 11.70
CA GLY A 24 7.54 8.32 11.64
C GLY A 24 8.13 8.35 10.23
N LYS A 25 7.56 9.17 9.35
CA LYS A 25 7.93 9.31 7.94
C LYS A 25 8.74 10.59 7.66
N MET A 26 8.93 11.45 8.66
CA MET A 26 9.66 12.69 8.51
C MET A 26 11.14 12.40 8.32
N GLN A 27 11.72 12.91 7.23
CA GLN A 27 13.14 12.71 6.94
C GLN A 27 13.94 13.90 7.45
N LYS A 28 15.13 13.64 8.00
CA LYS A 28 16.01 14.67 8.57
C LYS A 28 16.35 15.76 7.55
N ARG A 29 16.55 15.40 6.28
CA ARG A 29 16.89 16.34 5.18
C ARG A 29 15.89 17.47 4.95
N HIS A 30 14.65 17.35 5.44
CA HIS A 30 13.61 18.36 5.27
C HIS A 30 13.51 19.31 6.48
N LEU A 31 14.43 19.20 7.44
CA LEU A 31 14.49 19.98 8.67
C LEU A 31 15.84 20.69 8.76
N SER A 32 15.88 21.80 9.49
CA SER A 32 17.10 22.57 9.69
C SER A 32 18.12 21.82 10.58
N SER A 33 19.41 22.09 10.37
CA SER A 33 20.52 21.55 11.16
C SER A 33 20.35 21.85 12.64
N GLU A 34 19.93 23.07 12.96
CA GLU A 34 19.77 23.58 14.32
C GLU A 34 18.65 22.84 15.04
N TYR A 35 17.52 22.62 14.36
CA TYR A 35 16.41 21.83 14.90
C TYR A 35 16.86 20.38 15.16
N LEU A 36 17.61 19.78 14.25
CA LEU A 36 18.09 18.41 14.39
C LEU A 36 19.09 18.26 15.55
N ALA A 37 19.96 19.25 15.75
CA ALA A 37 20.88 19.30 16.89
C ALA A 37 20.11 19.39 18.21
N ALA A 38 19.19 20.35 18.34
CA ALA A 38 18.36 20.50 19.53
C ALA A 38 17.53 19.24 19.83
N ALA A 39 16.97 18.60 18.79
CA ALA A 39 16.22 17.34 18.94
C ALA A 39 17.11 16.15 19.34
N GLN A 40 18.39 16.17 18.97
CA GLN A 40 19.37 15.16 19.38
C GLN A 40 19.77 15.36 20.85
N GLU A 41 20.06 16.60 21.27
CA GLU A 41 20.33 16.95 22.67
C GLU A 41 19.18 16.51 23.59
N TYR A 42 17.93 16.76 23.18
CA TYR A 42 16.75 16.30 23.93
C TYR A 42 16.73 14.79 24.14
N ARG A 43 17.13 14.00 23.13
CA ARG A 43 17.18 12.54 23.23
C ARG A 43 18.27 12.08 24.20
N GLU A 44 19.41 12.76 24.21
CA GLU A 44 20.51 12.48 25.12
C GLU A 44 20.14 12.83 26.56
N MET A 45 19.53 13.99 26.78
CA MET A 45 18.96 14.36 28.08
C MET A 45 17.91 13.35 28.54
N ARG A 46 17.01 12.91 27.65
CA ARG A 46 16.00 11.87 27.97
C ARG A 46 16.64 10.53 28.32
N LYS A 47 17.73 10.14 27.64
CA LYS A 47 18.45 8.91 27.93
C LYS A 47 19.07 8.96 29.33
N LYS A 48 19.79 10.04 29.65
CA LYS A 48 20.37 10.30 30.97
C LYS A 48 19.28 10.31 32.06
N LEU A 49 18.18 11.01 31.82
CA LEU A 49 17.04 11.06 32.74
C LEU A 49 16.46 9.66 33.00
N ASN A 50 16.26 8.85 31.95
CA ASN A 50 15.74 7.49 32.10
C ASN A 50 16.70 6.57 32.87
N GLU A 51 18.02 6.75 32.73
CA GLU A 51 19.02 6.00 33.48
C GLU A 51 18.93 6.30 34.98
N LEU A 52 18.82 7.58 35.37
CA LEU A 52 18.60 7.99 36.76
C LEU A 52 17.25 7.51 37.31
N LEU A 53 16.19 7.56 36.50
CA LEU A 53 14.85 7.14 36.92
C LEU A 53 14.69 5.64 37.13
N ARG A 54 15.65 4.79 36.71
CA ARG A 54 15.64 3.35 37.00
C ARG A 54 15.87 3.03 38.47
N LYS A 55 16.60 3.89 39.20
CA LYS A 55 16.78 3.77 40.65
C LYS A 55 15.46 4.08 41.36
N LYS A 56 15.13 3.31 42.42
CA LYS A 56 13.95 3.62 43.24
C LYS A 56 14.13 4.98 43.89
N LYS A 57 13.03 5.70 44.12
CA LYS A 57 13.07 7.06 44.68
C LYS A 57 13.79 7.10 46.04
N THR A 58 13.69 6.03 46.83
CA THR A 58 14.33 5.86 48.14
C THR A 58 15.82 5.58 48.09
N GLU A 59 16.37 5.24 46.91
CA GLU A 59 17.77 4.86 46.70
C GLU A 59 18.55 5.97 45.98
N ARG A 60 17.92 7.12 45.72
CA ARG A 60 18.53 8.25 45.00
C ARG A 60 19.25 9.17 45.98
N THR A 61 20.44 9.60 45.60
CA THR A 61 21.14 10.65 46.36
C THR A 61 20.50 12.02 46.14
N GLU A 62 20.81 12.98 47.00
CA GLU A 62 20.37 14.37 46.87
C GLU A 62 20.90 15.02 45.58
N GLU A 63 22.14 14.67 45.20
CA GLU A 63 22.78 15.04 43.94
C GLU A 63 22.01 14.50 42.72
N GLU A 64 21.61 13.23 42.74
CA GLU A 64 20.82 12.62 41.68
C GLU A 64 19.43 13.24 41.56
N THR A 65 18.84 13.62 42.69
CA THR A 65 17.54 14.31 42.72
C THR A 65 17.65 15.70 42.10
N SER A 66 18.68 16.46 42.45
CA SER A 66 18.99 17.77 41.87
C SER A 66 19.28 17.67 40.37
N GLN A 67 20.03 16.65 39.93
CA GLN A 67 20.33 16.40 38.53
C GLN A 67 19.07 16.06 37.72
N ILE A 68 18.15 15.28 38.28
CA ILE A 68 16.86 14.97 37.65
C ILE A 68 16.06 16.25 37.41
N ASP A 69 16.00 17.17 38.38
CA ASP A 69 15.21 18.39 38.25
C ASP A 69 15.86 19.39 37.29
N HIS A 70 17.20 19.52 37.32
CA HIS A 70 17.94 20.25 36.29
C HIS A 70 17.68 19.70 34.88
N LEU A 71 17.74 18.38 34.70
CA LEU A 71 17.45 17.73 33.42
C LEU A 71 16.02 18.02 32.95
N LYS A 72 15.02 17.93 33.83
CA LYS A 72 13.62 18.27 33.46
C LYS A 72 13.49 19.72 33.00
N GLN A 73 14.14 20.65 33.70
CA GLN A 73 14.11 22.07 33.36
C GLN A 73 14.81 22.33 32.02
N SER A 74 16.04 21.81 31.84
CA SER A 74 16.77 21.89 30.56
C SER A 74 15.97 21.28 29.40
N MET A 75 15.28 20.17 29.64
CA MET A 75 14.41 19.55 28.63
C MET A 75 13.20 20.42 28.27
N LYS A 76 12.65 21.19 29.22
CA LYS A 76 11.54 22.12 28.97
C LYS A 76 12.01 23.30 28.12
N GLU A 77 13.17 23.86 28.43
CA GLU A 77 13.81 24.94 27.68
C GLU A 77 14.16 24.48 26.25
N ASN A 78 14.80 23.32 26.11
CA ASN A 78 15.13 22.76 24.81
C ASN A 78 13.87 22.44 23.98
N ALA A 79 12.76 22.02 24.60
CA ALA A 79 11.49 21.83 23.89
C ALA A 79 10.91 23.16 23.36
N GLN A 80 11.07 24.26 24.11
CA GLN A 80 10.70 25.60 23.64
C GLN A 80 11.61 26.07 22.50
N GLN A 81 12.91 25.84 22.61
CA GLN A 81 13.90 26.13 21.55
C GLN A 81 13.59 25.34 20.27
N GLN A 82 13.31 24.04 20.37
CA GLN A 82 12.89 23.23 19.22
C GLN A 82 11.64 23.79 18.53
N LYS A 83 10.66 24.28 19.31
CA LYS A 83 9.44 24.89 18.76
C LYS A 83 9.78 26.18 18.00
N ALA A 84 10.63 27.05 18.56
CA ALA A 84 11.06 28.28 17.91
C ALA A 84 11.83 28.01 16.61
N LEU A 85 12.82 27.10 16.65
CA LEU A 85 13.61 26.70 15.48
C LEU A 85 12.73 26.08 14.37
N LEU A 86 11.77 25.24 14.75
CA LEU A 86 10.83 24.67 13.80
C LEU A 86 9.93 25.75 13.18
N GLN A 87 9.48 26.72 13.99
CA GLN A 87 8.66 27.83 13.51
C GLN A 87 9.41 28.70 12.50
N GLU A 88 10.66 29.06 12.80
CA GLU A 88 11.52 29.80 11.90
C GLU A 88 11.74 29.04 10.58
N HIS A 89 12.11 27.75 10.67
CA HIS A 89 12.34 26.89 9.51
C HIS A 89 11.10 26.80 8.62
N LEU A 90 9.94 26.45 9.20
CA LEU A 90 8.70 26.33 8.44
C LEU A 90 8.20 27.67 7.90
N GLY A 91 8.50 28.79 8.56
CA GLY A 91 8.23 30.14 8.05
C GLY A 91 9.03 30.47 6.79
N LYS A 92 10.33 30.12 6.77
CA LYS A 92 11.19 30.26 5.58
C LYS A 92 10.69 29.37 4.44
N VAL A 93 10.42 28.09 4.72
CA VAL A 93 9.87 27.14 3.73
C VAL A 93 8.54 27.63 3.17
N SER A 94 7.63 28.13 4.02
CA SER A 94 6.34 28.68 3.59
C SER A 94 6.51 29.87 2.64
N SER A 95 7.41 30.80 2.96
CA SER A 95 7.70 31.96 2.11
C SER A 95 8.24 31.54 0.74
N ASN A 96 9.15 30.56 0.72
CA ASN A 96 9.69 29.99 -0.52
C ASN A 96 8.60 29.31 -1.37
N ILE A 97 7.71 28.51 -0.76
CA ILE A 97 6.58 27.88 -1.46
C ILE A 97 5.62 28.93 -2.04
N LEU A 98 5.35 29.99 -1.28
CA LEU A 98 4.43 31.05 -1.68
C LEU A 98 4.99 31.96 -2.76
N SER A 99 6.32 32.01 -2.94
CA SER A 99 6.98 32.73 -4.03
C SER A 99 6.44 32.37 -5.42
N SER A 100 6.56 33.29 -6.37
CA SER A 100 6.14 33.08 -7.76
C SER A 100 7.05 32.11 -8.52
N SER A 101 8.29 31.92 -8.07
CA SER A 101 9.32 31.08 -8.71
C SER A 101 9.23 29.60 -8.33
N PHE A 102 8.63 29.25 -7.19
CA PHE A 102 8.56 27.87 -6.75
C PHE A 102 7.77 26.97 -7.72
N ARG A 103 8.38 25.84 -8.11
CA ARG A 103 7.80 24.80 -8.95
C ARG A 103 8.20 23.43 -8.41
N PHE A 104 7.34 22.44 -8.63
CA PHE A 104 7.72 21.05 -8.41
C PHE A 104 8.63 20.57 -9.53
N THR A 105 9.59 19.73 -9.17
CA THR A 105 10.44 19.02 -10.09
C THR A 105 10.11 17.52 -10.07
N LEU A 106 10.16 16.88 -11.24
CA LEU A 106 10.00 15.44 -11.39
C LEU A 106 11.27 14.78 -11.93
N THR A 107 11.54 13.57 -11.46
CA THR A 107 12.59 12.71 -11.99
C THR A 107 11.97 11.36 -12.38
N PRO A 108 11.99 10.97 -13.67
CA PRO A 108 11.53 9.66 -14.11
C PRO A 108 12.52 8.56 -13.71
N ASP A 109 11.97 7.39 -13.38
CA ASP A 109 12.69 6.16 -13.09
C ASP A 109 11.97 5.01 -13.80
N ALA A 110 12.64 4.42 -14.78
CA ALA A 110 12.14 3.32 -15.60
C ALA A 110 12.89 2.00 -15.33
N SER A 111 13.65 1.92 -14.22
CA SER A 111 14.52 0.78 -13.93
C SER A 111 13.77 -0.51 -13.58
N GLU A 112 12.65 -0.42 -12.85
CA GLU A 112 11.83 -1.58 -12.48
C GLU A 112 10.90 -2.07 -13.61
N ASP A 113 10.25 -1.13 -14.31
CA ASP A 113 9.34 -1.40 -15.42
C ASP A 113 9.52 -0.32 -16.50
N PRO A 114 10.24 -0.62 -17.60
CA PRO A 114 10.44 0.33 -18.69
C PRO A 114 9.14 0.80 -19.36
N GLN A 115 8.08 -0.01 -19.31
CA GLN A 115 6.78 0.35 -19.87
C GLN A 115 5.94 1.20 -18.92
N LYS A 116 6.23 1.19 -17.61
CA LYS A 116 5.51 2.00 -16.61
C LYS A 116 6.47 2.76 -15.71
N PRO A 117 7.15 3.79 -16.25
CA PRO A 117 8.06 4.61 -15.47
C PRO A 117 7.37 5.22 -14.24
N VAL A 118 8.09 5.23 -13.13
CA VAL A 118 7.68 5.84 -11.88
C VAL A 118 8.37 7.21 -11.78
N TYR A 119 7.67 8.19 -11.23
CA TYR A 119 8.14 9.55 -11.10
C TYR A 119 8.28 9.90 -9.63
N SER A 120 9.42 10.48 -9.28
CA SER A 120 9.69 11.01 -7.95
C SER A 120 9.66 12.53 -7.98
N ILE A 121 9.07 13.13 -6.95
CA ILE A 121 9.11 14.58 -6.73
C ILE A 121 10.47 14.94 -6.13
N GLY A 122 10.95 16.14 -6.42
CA GLY A 122 12.21 16.67 -5.90
C GLY A 122 12.37 16.56 -4.39
N THR A 123 13.62 16.71 -3.96
CA THR A 123 14.08 16.32 -2.63
C THR A 123 14.11 17.46 -1.62
N THR A 124 13.72 18.67 -2.04
CA THR A 124 13.75 19.88 -1.20
C THR A 124 12.70 19.82 -0.07
N ALA A 125 12.89 20.64 0.96
CA ALA A 125 11.90 20.75 2.05
C ALA A 125 10.61 21.37 1.51
N GLU A 126 10.72 22.38 0.67
CA GLU A 126 9.63 23.11 0.01
C GLU A 126 8.75 22.16 -0.79
N GLU A 127 9.30 21.36 -1.69
CA GLU A 127 8.53 20.39 -2.47
C GLU A 127 7.88 19.34 -1.59
N PHE A 128 8.60 18.84 -0.59
CA PHE A 128 8.04 17.87 0.34
C PHE A 128 6.82 18.44 1.08
N PHE A 129 6.94 19.62 1.70
CA PHE A 129 5.87 20.23 2.47
C PHE A 129 4.72 20.71 1.59
N ALA A 130 5.01 21.36 0.45
CA ALA A 130 3.99 21.75 -0.52
C ALA A 130 3.19 20.54 -0.99
N MET A 131 3.84 19.40 -1.26
CA MET A 131 3.14 18.18 -1.66
C MET A 131 2.27 17.60 -0.53
N GLN A 132 2.73 17.63 0.73
CA GLN A 132 1.91 17.18 1.86
C GLN A 132 0.65 18.04 2.02
N VAL A 133 0.78 19.36 1.94
CA VAL A 133 -0.35 20.30 2.02
C VAL A 133 -1.28 20.11 0.84
N LEU A 134 -0.76 20.04 -0.39
CA LEU A 134 -1.54 19.80 -1.59
C LEU A 134 -2.36 18.51 -1.51
N CYS A 135 -1.72 17.39 -1.12
CA CYS A 135 -2.42 16.11 -0.93
C CYS A 135 -3.51 16.20 0.14
N ARG A 136 -3.25 16.92 1.25
CA ARG A 136 -4.24 17.14 2.31
C ARG A 136 -5.44 17.94 1.79
N ASN A 137 -5.18 19.02 1.06
CA ASN A 137 -6.19 19.91 0.52
C ASN A 137 -7.07 19.16 -0.47
N VAL A 138 -6.48 18.54 -1.50
CA VAL A 138 -7.20 17.75 -2.51
C VAL A 138 -8.03 16.66 -1.84
N LYS A 139 -7.44 15.87 -0.93
CA LYS A 139 -8.17 14.80 -0.24
C LYS A 139 -9.37 15.33 0.55
N LYS A 140 -9.20 16.39 1.34
CA LYS A 140 -10.26 16.92 2.21
C LYS A 140 -11.35 17.63 1.43
N LEU A 141 -10.98 18.47 0.46
CA LEU A 141 -11.92 19.32 -0.27
C LEU A 141 -12.80 18.51 -1.20
N PHE A 142 -12.24 17.53 -1.91
CA PHE A 142 -13.01 16.62 -2.77
C PHE A 142 -13.57 15.40 -2.03
N LYS A 143 -13.42 15.34 -0.70
CA LYS A 143 -13.91 14.24 0.16
C LYS A 143 -13.50 12.85 -0.37
N ILE A 144 -12.27 12.72 -0.83
CA ILE A 144 -11.78 11.49 -1.46
C ILE A 144 -11.65 10.39 -0.40
N SER A 145 -12.55 9.41 -0.46
CA SER A 145 -12.45 8.13 0.23
C SER A 145 -11.96 7.06 -0.72
N MET A 146 -11.09 6.18 -0.23
CA MET A 146 -10.68 4.98 -0.95
C MET A 146 -11.25 3.80 -0.20
N SER A 147 -12.15 3.04 -0.85
CA SER A 147 -12.68 1.81 -0.28
C SER A 147 -11.53 0.84 -0.01
N SER A 148 -11.55 0.21 1.16
CA SER A 148 -10.50 -0.75 1.48
C SER A 148 -10.71 -2.05 0.70
N ARG A 149 -9.63 -2.73 0.33
CA ARG A 149 -9.69 -4.06 -0.30
C ARG A 149 -10.58 -5.02 0.50
N ASP A 150 -10.45 -4.98 1.83
CA ASP A 150 -11.18 -5.85 2.74
C ASP A 150 -12.68 -5.56 2.74
N GLU A 151 -13.05 -4.28 2.74
CA GLU A 151 -14.44 -3.82 2.66
C GLU A 151 -15.12 -4.26 1.36
N ILE A 152 -14.48 -4.04 0.21
CA ILE A 152 -15.01 -4.44 -1.11
C ILE A 152 -15.26 -5.94 -1.14
N LEU A 153 -14.26 -6.74 -0.75
CA LEU A 153 -14.36 -8.19 -0.81
C LEU A 153 -15.34 -8.75 0.24
N SER A 154 -15.44 -8.15 1.42
CA SER A 154 -16.38 -8.57 2.45
C SER A 154 -17.83 -8.29 2.05
N GLN A 155 -18.10 -7.10 1.50
CA GLN A 155 -19.43 -6.75 0.99
C GLN A 155 -19.82 -7.64 -0.19
N LEU A 156 -18.90 -7.86 -1.15
CA LEU A 156 -19.13 -8.80 -2.25
C LEU A 156 -19.42 -10.21 -1.74
N LYS A 157 -18.65 -10.70 -0.76
CA LYS A 157 -18.83 -12.03 -0.18
C LYS A 157 -20.19 -12.17 0.52
N MET A 158 -20.63 -11.16 1.26
CA MET A 158 -21.96 -11.14 1.87
C MET A 158 -23.05 -11.16 0.81
N LEU A 159 -22.95 -10.28 -0.19
CA LEU A 159 -23.93 -10.16 -1.26
C LEU A 159 -24.11 -11.48 -2.03
N LEU A 160 -23.01 -12.12 -2.44
CA LEU A 160 -23.05 -13.39 -3.18
C LEU A 160 -23.53 -14.58 -2.33
N ARG A 161 -23.53 -14.47 -0.99
CA ARG A 161 -24.07 -15.53 -0.11
C ARG A 161 -25.56 -15.39 0.08
N GLU A 162 -26.00 -14.18 0.37
CA GLU A 162 -27.36 -13.88 0.83
C GLU A 162 -28.34 -13.76 -0.34
N ASP A 163 -27.92 -13.19 -1.47
CA ASP A 163 -28.80 -12.96 -2.61
C ASP A 163 -28.82 -14.16 -3.58
N LYS A 164 -30.01 -14.76 -3.75
CA LYS A 164 -30.24 -15.90 -4.63
C LYS A 164 -30.99 -15.54 -5.92
N SER A 165 -31.31 -14.26 -6.10
CA SER A 165 -31.97 -13.80 -7.31
C SER A 165 -31.03 -13.86 -8.52
N ARG A 166 -31.56 -13.65 -9.73
CA ARG A 166 -30.71 -13.59 -10.93
C ARG A 166 -29.83 -12.34 -10.84
N PHE A 167 -28.53 -12.51 -11.05
CA PHE A 167 -27.57 -11.42 -11.03
C PHE A 167 -26.52 -11.61 -12.12
N TYR A 168 -25.96 -10.49 -12.55
CA TYR A 168 -24.77 -10.43 -13.40
C TYR A 168 -23.57 -10.00 -12.55
N ILE A 169 -22.41 -10.58 -12.84
CA ILE A 169 -21.12 -10.08 -12.38
C ILE A 169 -20.33 -9.60 -13.58
N ILE A 170 -19.82 -8.38 -13.49
CA ILE A 170 -18.85 -7.83 -14.44
C ILE A 170 -17.65 -7.39 -13.64
N ARG A 171 -16.49 -8.01 -13.87
CA ARG A 171 -15.19 -7.59 -13.34
C ARG A 171 -14.33 -7.10 -14.48
N THR A 172 -13.75 -5.92 -14.35
CA THR A 172 -12.85 -5.34 -15.37
C THR A 172 -11.82 -4.44 -14.69
N ASP A 173 -10.79 -4.02 -15.43
CA ASP A 173 -9.82 -3.02 -15.01
C ASP A 173 -9.64 -1.91 -16.06
N VAL A 174 -9.26 -0.73 -15.59
CA VAL A 174 -8.95 0.43 -16.44
C VAL A 174 -7.57 0.27 -17.07
N ARG A 175 -7.49 0.34 -18.40
CA ARG A 175 -6.23 0.23 -19.15
C ARG A 175 -5.32 1.41 -18.87
N HIS A 176 -4.09 1.11 -18.44
CA HIS A 176 -3.04 2.10 -18.22
C HIS A 176 -3.54 3.31 -17.44
N CYS A 177 -4.28 3.07 -16.34
CA CYS A 177 -5.09 4.09 -15.68
C CYS A 177 -4.34 5.41 -15.40
N PHE A 178 -3.11 5.35 -14.87
CA PHE A 178 -2.34 6.56 -14.58
C PHE A 178 -1.88 7.26 -15.84
N GLU A 179 -1.57 6.52 -16.90
CA GLU A 179 -1.03 7.03 -18.16
C GLU A 179 -2.13 7.59 -19.09
N SER A 180 -3.37 7.12 -18.94
CA SER A 180 -4.50 7.44 -19.83
C SER A 180 -5.35 8.64 -19.41
N ILE A 181 -5.31 9.09 -18.14
CA ILE A 181 -6.21 10.17 -17.65
C ILE A 181 -6.03 11.47 -18.46
N PRO A 182 -7.06 11.98 -19.15
CA PRO A 182 -6.96 13.22 -19.93
C PRO A 182 -6.80 14.46 -19.05
N HIS A 183 -5.85 15.35 -19.38
CA HIS A 183 -5.59 16.56 -18.61
C HIS A 183 -6.69 17.60 -18.72
N ASP A 184 -7.39 17.69 -19.84
CA ASP A 184 -8.53 18.59 -20.02
C ASP A 184 -9.67 18.21 -19.07
N LYS A 185 -10.14 16.96 -19.13
CA LYS A 185 -11.25 16.43 -18.33
C LYS A 185 -10.93 16.40 -16.84
N LEU A 186 -9.69 16.05 -16.46
CA LEU A 186 -9.28 16.08 -15.07
C LEU A 186 -9.40 17.50 -14.48
N PHE A 187 -8.90 18.50 -15.21
CA PHE A 187 -8.92 19.88 -14.71
C PHE A 187 -10.29 20.54 -14.84
N GLU A 188 -11.15 20.10 -15.75
CA GLU A 188 -12.57 20.47 -15.77
C GLU A 188 -13.22 20.16 -14.41
N TYR A 189 -13.00 18.96 -13.85
CA TYR A 189 -13.52 18.61 -12.53
C TYR A 189 -12.82 19.31 -11.36
N LEU A 190 -11.51 19.50 -11.44
CA LEU A 190 -10.74 20.15 -10.37
C LEU A 190 -11.01 21.66 -10.27
N GLU A 191 -11.34 22.30 -11.39
CA GLU A 191 -11.47 23.75 -11.48
C GLU A 191 -12.90 24.22 -11.66
N GLY A 192 -13.80 23.36 -12.13
CA GLY A 192 -15.23 23.62 -12.24
C GLY A 192 -15.93 23.86 -10.90
N ASN A 193 -15.21 23.68 -9.78
CA ASN A 193 -15.63 24.12 -8.46
C ASN A 193 -14.61 25.07 -7.82
N ASN A 194 -15.10 25.97 -6.97
CA ASN A 194 -14.30 26.94 -6.22
C ASN A 194 -13.70 26.36 -4.93
N LEU A 195 -13.52 25.03 -4.86
CA LEU A 195 -13.04 24.37 -3.65
C LEU A 195 -11.53 24.53 -3.44
N LEU A 196 -10.74 24.38 -4.52
CA LEU A 196 -9.28 24.54 -4.45
C LEU A 196 -8.87 26.01 -4.52
N ASP A 197 -7.90 26.39 -3.70
CA ASP A 197 -7.28 27.71 -3.74
C ASP A 197 -6.39 27.88 -5.00
N VAL A 198 -6.14 29.14 -5.35
CA VAL A 198 -5.38 29.52 -6.54
C VAL A 198 -3.99 28.90 -6.55
N LYS A 199 -3.33 28.79 -5.38
CA LYS A 199 -1.99 28.22 -5.28
C LYS A 199 -2.01 26.71 -5.52
N SER A 200 -2.96 25.96 -4.94
CA SER A 200 -3.13 24.52 -5.25
C SER A 200 -3.43 24.29 -6.73
N LYS A 201 -4.30 25.09 -7.35
CA LYS A 201 -4.59 25.02 -8.80
C LYS A 201 -3.32 25.26 -9.62
N SER A 202 -2.55 26.31 -9.30
CA SER A 202 -1.27 26.61 -9.95
C SER A 202 -0.26 25.46 -9.80
N PHE A 203 -0.21 24.82 -8.63
CA PHE A 203 0.67 23.69 -8.35
C PHE A 203 0.31 22.45 -9.15
N LEU A 204 -0.98 22.10 -9.23
CA LEU A 204 -1.44 20.99 -10.06
C LEU A 204 -1.16 21.24 -11.53
N ARG A 205 -1.45 22.44 -12.04
CA ARG A 205 -1.14 22.82 -13.43
C ARG A 205 0.36 22.74 -13.71
N GLY A 206 1.18 23.32 -12.84
CA GLY A 206 2.64 23.30 -12.98
C GLY A 206 3.20 21.87 -12.95
N LEU A 207 2.70 21.02 -12.05
CA LEU A 207 3.13 19.64 -11.94
C LEU A 207 2.71 18.79 -13.15
N ILE A 208 1.43 18.85 -13.55
CA ILE A 208 0.85 17.92 -14.53
C ILE A 208 1.01 18.43 -15.97
N ARG A 209 0.62 19.69 -16.23
CA ARG A 209 0.59 20.25 -17.59
C ARG A 209 1.91 20.87 -18.04
N LYS A 210 2.92 20.95 -17.16
CA LYS A 210 4.25 21.46 -17.50
C LYS A 210 5.34 20.46 -17.17
N GLU A 211 5.59 20.23 -15.88
CA GLU A 211 6.72 19.42 -15.42
C GLU A 211 6.59 17.96 -15.87
N PHE A 212 5.43 17.35 -15.65
CA PHE A 212 5.16 15.99 -16.10
C PHE A 212 5.11 15.91 -17.62
N GLU A 213 4.39 16.81 -18.30
CA GLU A 213 4.33 16.84 -19.77
C GLU A 213 5.73 16.86 -20.41
N ALA A 214 6.64 17.68 -19.88
CA ALA A 214 8.01 17.79 -20.39
C ALA A 214 8.89 16.57 -20.13
N LYS A 215 8.62 15.81 -19.06
CA LYS A 215 9.48 14.70 -18.60
C LYS A 215 8.84 13.31 -18.75
N ASN A 216 7.60 13.24 -19.21
CA ASN A 216 6.88 11.99 -19.37
C ASN A 216 7.46 11.20 -20.53
N LEU A 217 7.90 9.97 -20.27
CA LEU A 217 8.50 9.10 -21.29
C LEU A 217 7.46 8.47 -22.24
N ARG A 218 6.17 8.46 -21.87
CA ARG A 218 5.03 7.99 -22.68
C ARG A 218 5.18 6.65 -23.43
N PRO A 219 5.77 5.58 -22.84
CA PRO A 219 5.99 4.32 -23.58
C PRO A 219 4.70 3.56 -23.95
N LEU A 220 3.60 3.73 -23.20
CA LEU A 220 2.33 3.01 -23.41
C LEU A 220 1.22 3.88 -24.00
N VAL A 221 1.16 5.16 -23.62
CA VAL A 221 0.15 6.13 -24.09
C VAL A 221 0.91 7.30 -24.72
N PRO A 222 1.13 7.30 -26.05
CA PRO A 222 1.94 8.31 -26.73
C PRO A 222 1.22 9.65 -26.87
N THR A 223 -0.11 9.67 -26.69
CA THR A 223 -0.95 10.86 -26.79
C THR A 223 -0.47 11.94 -25.81
N PRO A 224 -0.15 13.16 -26.26
CA PRO A 224 0.17 14.28 -25.38
C PRO A 224 -1.02 14.68 -24.49
N GLN A 225 -0.76 15.44 -23.43
CA GLN A 225 -1.81 15.93 -22.51
C GLN A 225 -2.67 14.82 -21.87
N THR A 226 -2.14 13.61 -21.79
CA THR A 226 -2.68 12.52 -20.97
C THR A 226 -1.69 12.11 -19.89
N GLY A 227 -2.27 11.52 -18.86
CA GLY A 227 -1.58 10.85 -17.78
C GLY A 227 -1.25 11.74 -16.59
N ILE A 228 -0.94 11.09 -15.48
CA ILE A 228 -0.48 11.70 -14.24
C ILE A 228 0.72 10.91 -13.72
N PRO A 229 1.70 11.56 -13.05
CA PRO A 229 2.97 10.92 -12.71
C PRO A 229 2.79 9.77 -11.70
N ARG A 230 2.91 8.52 -12.17
CA ARG A 230 2.90 7.32 -11.31
C ARG A 230 3.97 7.43 -10.22
N GLY A 231 3.70 6.95 -9.01
CA GLY A 231 4.64 7.04 -7.88
C GLY A 231 4.51 8.29 -7.01
N CYS A 232 3.87 9.34 -7.52
CA CYS A 232 3.57 10.54 -6.74
C CYS A 232 2.30 10.34 -5.89
N ALA A 233 2.36 10.74 -4.61
CA ALA A 233 1.23 10.55 -3.69
C ALA A 233 -0.06 11.28 -4.14
N ILE A 234 0.10 12.46 -4.78
CA ILE A 234 -1.02 13.23 -5.32
C ILE A 234 -1.69 12.50 -6.49
N SER A 235 -0.93 11.80 -7.33
CA SER A 235 -1.48 11.11 -8.50
C SER A 235 -2.47 10.02 -8.12
N SER A 236 -2.22 9.28 -7.03
CA SER A 236 -3.20 8.30 -6.54
C SER A 236 -4.51 8.97 -6.09
N LEU A 237 -4.45 10.17 -5.51
CA LEU A 237 -5.66 10.92 -5.14
C LEU A 237 -6.40 11.44 -6.38
N LEU A 238 -5.67 11.93 -7.38
CA LEU A 238 -6.26 12.44 -8.62
C LEU A 238 -6.89 11.33 -9.46
N ALA A 239 -6.24 10.16 -9.54
CA ALA A 239 -6.82 8.97 -10.18
C ALA A 239 -8.13 8.57 -9.49
N GLU A 240 -8.10 8.44 -8.16
CA GLU A 240 -9.30 8.07 -7.39
C GLU A 240 -10.42 9.10 -7.57
N PHE A 241 -10.11 10.39 -7.50
CA PHE A 241 -11.08 11.46 -7.72
C PHE A 241 -11.67 11.41 -9.13
N TYR A 242 -10.85 11.21 -10.15
CA TYR A 242 -11.32 11.14 -11.53
C TYR A 242 -12.22 9.93 -11.76
N LEU A 243 -11.81 8.75 -11.29
CA LEU A 243 -12.58 7.52 -11.43
C LEU A 243 -13.87 7.56 -10.61
N SER A 244 -13.90 8.22 -9.45
CA SER A 244 -15.14 8.38 -8.69
C SER A 244 -16.22 9.15 -9.46
N LYS A 245 -15.84 10.04 -10.38
CA LYS A 245 -16.79 10.71 -11.28
C LYS A 245 -17.37 9.79 -12.34
N ILE A 246 -16.63 8.75 -12.72
CA ILE A 246 -17.12 7.70 -13.59
C ILE A 246 -18.05 6.78 -12.81
N ASP A 247 -17.69 6.41 -11.57
CA ASP A 247 -18.55 5.61 -10.68
C ASP A 247 -19.93 6.28 -10.46
N GLU A 248 -19.95 7.60 -10.26
CA GLU A 248 -21.19 8.40 -10.15
C GLU A 248 -22.06 8.29 -11.41
N VAL A 249 -21.44 8.29 -12.61
CA VAL A 249 -22.16 8.12 -13.87
C VAL A 249 -22.72 6.70 -13.97
N ILE A 250 -21.88 5.67 -13.76
CA ILE A 250 -22.26 4.26 -13.82
C ILE A 250 -23.47 3.98 -12.93
N LYS A 251 -23.43 4.41 -11.66
CA LYS A 251 -24.52 4.21 -10.69
C LYS A 251 -25.83 4.89 -11.11
N ARG A 252 -25.75 5.98 -11.88
CA ARG A 252 -26.92 6.75 -12.32
C ARG A 252 -27.48 6.24 -13.65
N SER A 253 -26.62 5.82 -14.58
CA SER A 253 -27.00 5.47 -15.94
C SER A 253 -27.33 4.00 -16.13
N LEU A 254 -26.68 3.10 -15.39
CA LEU A 254 -26.92 1.66 -15.54
C LEU A 254 -28.03 1.21 -14.59
N PRO A 255 -29.12 0.61 -15.11
CA PRO A 255 -30.19 0.09 -14.28
C PRO A 255 -29.73 -1.15 -13.49
N GLY A 256 -30.33 -1.38 -12.33
CA GLY A 256 -30.14 -2.61 -11.56
C GLY A 256 -28.78 -2.78 -10.89
N VAL A 257 -27.89 -1.77 -10.90
CA VAL A 257 -26.59 -1.85 -10.21
C VAL A 257 -26.80 -1.92 -8.70
N LEU A 258 -26.56 -3.10 -8.12
CA LEU A 258 -26.70 -3.35 -6.69
C LEU A 258 -25.40 -3.06 -5.94
N PHE A 259 -24.26 -3.39 -6.56
CA PHE A 259 -22.95 -3.18 -5.96
C PHE A 259 -21.94 -2.74 -7.02
N LEU A 260 -21.16 -1.71 -6.68
CA LEU A 260 -19.99 -1.27 -7.43
C LEU A 260 -18.80 -1.17 -6.44
N GLY A 261 -17.88 -2.12 -6.54
CA GLY A 261 -16.64 -2.15 -5.78
C GLY A 261 -15.46 -1.83 -6.68
N ARG A 262 -14.80 -0.69 -6.47
CA ARG A 262 -13.59 -0.30 -7.21
C ARG A 262 -12.39 -0.13 -6.27
N TYR A 263 -11.28 -0.74 -6.64
CA TYR A 263 -10.00 -0.60 -5.96
C TYR A 263 -8.95 -0.12 -6.95
N VAL A 264 -8.77 1.20 -7.02
CA VAL A 264 -7.94 1.85 -8.04
C VAL A 264 -8.49 1.55 -9.45
N ASP A 265 -7.76 0.77 -10.25
CA ASP A 265 -8.09 0.39 -11.62
C ASP A 265 -8.97 -0.86 -11.70
N ASP A 266 -8.90 -1.76 -10.73
CA ASP A 266 -9.75 -2.95 -10.64
C ASP A 266 -11.18 -2.59 -10.19
N MET A 267 -12.18 -3.11 -10.89
CA MET A 267 -13.59 -2.87 -10.62
C MET A 267 -14.43 -4.16 -10.71
N VAL A 268 -15.43 -4.29 -9.85
CA VAL A 268 -16.45 -5.34 -9.89
C VAL A 268 -17.84 -4.74 -9.72
N LEU A 269 -18.77 -5.15 -10.58
CA LEU A 269 -20.18 -4.81 -10.51
C LEU A 269 -21.00 -6.07 -10.24
N VAL A 270 -22.01 -5.94 -9.40
CA VAL A 270 -23.11 -6.90 -9.27
C VAL A 270 -24.40 -6.19 -9.66
N ILE A 271 -25.11 -6.75 -10.63
CA ILE A 271 -26.27 -6.12 -11.27
C ILE A 271 -27.44 -7.10 -11.23
N HIS A 272 -28.62 -6.64 -10.85
CA HIS A 272 -29.86 -7.39 -11.03
C HIS A 272 -30.49 -6.97 -12.36
N PRO A 273 -30.45 -7.82 -13.39
CA PRO A 273 -31.11 -7.51 -14.65
C PRO A 273 -32.63 -7.43 -14.43
N ASP A 274 -33.29 -6.51 -15.15
CA ASP A 274 -34.76 -6.51 -15.19
C ASP A 274 -35.24 -7.83 -15.81
N ILE A 275 -36.27 -8.40 -15.20
CA ILE A 275 -36.84 -9.70 -15.58
C ILE A 275 -37.90 -9.51 -16.68
N ARG A 276 -38.45 -8.30 -16.82
CA ARG A 276 -39.43 -7.97 -17.86
C ARG A 276 -38.72 -7.82 -19.20
N ASP A 277 -39.11 -8.61 -20.19
CA ASP A 277 -38.45 -8.67 -21.51
C ASP A 277 -38.27 -7.30 -22.17
N GLU A 278 -39.26 -6.41 -22.04
CA GLU A 278 -39.24 -5.04 -22.60
C GLU A 278 -38.11 -4.15 -22.03
N PHE A 279 -37.69 -4.39 -20.78
CA PHE A 279 -36.62 -3.65 -20.09
C PHE A 279 -35.36 -4.50 -19.91
N HIS A 280 -35.40 -5.77 -20.30
CA HIS A 280 -34.28 -6.69 -20.14
C HIS A 280 -33.08 -6.22 -20.96
N LYS A 281 -31.95 -6.08 -20.29
CA LYS A 281 -30.66 -5.79 -20.92
C LYS A 281 -29.74 -6.97 -20.70
N SER A 282 -29.14 -7.46 -21.78
CA SER A 282 -28.14 -8.53 -21.69
C SER A 282 -26.87 -8.05 -21.00
N ILE A 283 -26.09 -8.98 -20.45
CA ILE A 283 -24.79 -8.65 -19.84
C ILE A 283 -23.82 -7.96 -20.82
N ASP A 284 -23.92 -8.29 -22.11
CA ASP A 284 -23.09 -7.68 -23.16
C ASP A 284 -23.48 -6.23 -23.43
N TRP A 285 -24.77 -5.89 -23.31
CA TRP A 285 -25.21 -4.49 -23.36
C TRP A 285 -24.57 -3.67 -22.24
N TYR A 286 -24.56 -4.18 -21.00
CA TYR A 286 -23.90 -3.49 -19.89
C TYR A 286 -22.39 -3.29 -20.12
N ILE A 287 -21.72 -4.25 -20.76
CA ILE A 287 -20.29 -4.13 -21.08
C ILE A 287 -20.05 -3.03 -22.11
N GLU A 288 -20.86 -2.96 -23.18
CA GLU A 288 -20.72 -1.89 -24.18
C GLU A 288 -21.07 -0.52 -23.60
N GLU A 289 -22.10 -0.41 -22.76
CA GLU A 289 -22.42 0.85 -22.06
C GLU A 289 -21.29 1.27 -21.11
N LEU A 290 -20.69 0.34 -20.37
CA LEU A 290 -19.51 0.64 -19.54
C LEU A 290 -18.36 1.15 -20.40
N LYS A 291 -18.07 0.48 -21.52
CA LYS A 291 -17.03 0.88 -22.46
C LYS A 291 -17.28 2.28 -23.02
N ASP A 292 -18.52 2.60 -23.37
CA ASP A 292 -18.90 3.92 -23.87
C ASP A 292 -18.80 5.00 -22.78
N ILE A 293 -19.24 4.72 -21.56
CA ILE A 293 -19.08 5.63 -20.41
C ILE A 293 -17.59 5.96 -20.18
N TYR A 294 -16.72 4.95 -20.18
CA TYR A 294 -15.28 5.19 -20.01
C TYR A 294 -14.67 5.92 -21.22
N TYR A 295 -15.07 5.56 -22.44
CA TYR A 295 -14.59 6.20 -23.67
C TYR A 295 -14.95 7.68 -23.71
N GLN A 296 -16.19 8.03 -23.35
CA GLN A 296 -16.63 9.43 -23.20
C GLN A 296 -15.83 10.20 -22.14
N LYS A 297 -15.22 9.49 -21.18
CA LYS A 297 -14.30 10.06 -20.17
C LYS A 297 -12.82 9.91 -20.58
N GLY A 298 -12.54 9.55 -21.83
CA GLY A 298 -11.20 9.44 -22.39
C GLY A 298 -10.34 8.35 -21.76
N LEU A 299 -10.99 7.32 -21.21
CA LEU A 299 -10.35 6.12 -20.68
C LEU A 299 -10.84 4.91 -21.45
N THR A 300 -10.11 3.81 -21.33
CA THR A 300 -10.53 2.51 -21.87
C THR A 300 -10.47 1.47 -20.76
N ILE A 301 -11.40 0.53 -20.79
CA ILE A 301 -11.43 -0.63 -19.88
C ILE A 301 -11.09 -1.88 -20.67
N HIS A 302 -10.68 -2.92 -19.95
CA HIS A 302 -10.56 -4.23 -20.55
C HIS A 302 -11.93 -4.83 -20.83
N THR A 303 -12.03 -5.55 -21.95
CA THR A 303 -13.26 -6.21 -22.39
C THR A 303 -13.02 -7.70 -22.63
N PRO A 304 -14.08 -8.54 -22.69
CA PRO A 304 -13.90 -9.98 -22.90
C PRO A 304 -13.21 -10.32 -24.23
N SER A 305 -13.30 -9.46 -25.24
CA SER A 305 -12.67 -9.66 -26.56
C SER A 305 -11.16 -9.41 -26.58
N ASP A 306 -10.59 -8.85 -25.51
CA ASP A 306 -9.17 -8.53 -25.45
C ASP A 306 -8.26 -9.76 -25.34
N GLY A 307 -8.80 -10.91 -24.92
CA GLY A 307 -8.03 -12.14 -24.69
C GLY A 307 -7.05 -12.11 -23.50
N LEU A 308 -7.01 -11.01 -22.73
CA LEU A 308 -6.05 -10.80 -21.64
C LEU A 308 -6.50 -11.36 -20.27
N GLY A 309 -7.69 -11.97 -20.18
CA GLY A 309 -8.23 -12.51 -18.93
C GLY A 309 -8.54 -11.45 -17.86
N LYS A 310 -8.62 -10.19 -18.27
CA LYS A 310 -8.77 -9.02 -17.40
C LYS A 310 -10.20 -8.53 -17.24
N CYS A 311 -11.06 -8.89 -18.18
CA CYS A 311 -12.50 -8.76 -18.03
C CYS A 311 -13.11 -10.14 -17.77
N TYR A 312 -14.01 -10.23 -16.82
CA TYR A 312 -14.78 -11.42 -16.51
C TYR A 312 -16.26 -11.06 -16.46
N LYS A 313 -17.10 -11.89 -17.07
CA LYS A 313 -18.55 -11.73 -17.08
C LYS A 313 -19.22 -13.01 -16.65
N TYR A 314 -20.28 -12.91 -15.86
CA TYR A 314 -21.04 -14.06 -15.38
C TYR A 314 -22.51 -13.70 -15.26
N ASP A 315 -23.37 -14.61 -15.71
CA ASP A 315 -24.83 -14.54 -15.57
C ASP A 315 -25.27 -15.73 -14.75
N SER A 316 -25.85 -15.50 -13.57
CA SER A 316 -26.27 -16.57 -12.68
C SER A 316 -27.42 -17.42 -13.24
N ALA A 317 -28.09 -17.02 -14.32
CA ALA A 317 -29.05 -17.89 -14.99
C ALA A 317 -28.39 -18.98 -15.85
N ARG A 318 -27.10 -18.85 -16.19
CA ARG A 318 -26.39 -19.84 -16.99
C ARG A 318 -25.95 -21.02 -16.12
N ALA A 319 -25.94 -22.21 -16.71
CA ALA A 319 -25.47 -23.44 -16.09
C ALA A 319 -23.94 -23.54 -16.12
N VAL A 320 -23.25 -22.54 -15.56
CA VAL A 320 -21.78 -22.46 -15.49
C VAL A 320 -21.35 -21.99 -14.12
N ASP A 321 -20.17 -22.41 -13.69
CA ASP A 321 -19.59 -21.96 -12.43
C ASP A 321 -19.25 -20.47 -12.50
N LEU A 322 -19.39 -19.79 -11.37
CA LEU A 322 -18.71 -18.52 -11.17
C LEU A 322 -17.25 -18.84 -10.82
N ASP A 323 -16.28 -18.32 -11.55
CA ASP A 323 -14.87 -18.49 -11.21
C ASP A 323 -14.02 -17.31 -11.72
N PHE A 324 -13.62 -16.41 -10.82
CA PHE A 324 -12.77 -15.29 -11.19
C PHE A 324 -11.85 -14.80 -10.08
N ASN A 325 -10.77 -14.13 -10.47
CA ASN A 325 -9.82 -13.53 -9.55
C ASN A 325 -10.13 -12.04 -9.31
N LEU A 326 -10.17 -11.64 -8.04
CA LEU A 326 -10.31 -10.25 -7.61
C LEU A 326 -9.44 -9.97 -6.40
N LEU A 327 -8.59 -8.95 -6.49
CA LEU A 327 -7.75 -8.44 -5.40
C LEU A 327 -6.99 -9.57 -4.65
N GLY A 328 -6.42 -10.53 -5.38
CA GLY A 328 -5.64 -11.63 -4.82
C GLY A 328 -6.45 -12.72 -4.10
N TYR A 329 -7.75 -12.80 -4.37
CA TYR A 329 -8.61 -13.94 -4.07
C TYR A 329 -9.14 -14.52 -5.37
N ASN A 330 -9.40 -15.82 -5.35
CA ASN A 330 -10.25 -16.49 -6.31
C ASN A 330 -11.63 -16.68 -5.67
N ILE A 331 -12.69 -16.31 -6.40
CA ILE A 331 -14.08 -16.35 -5.95
C ILE A 331 -14.79 -17.37 -6.83
N HIS A 332 -15.28 -18.43 -6.20
CA HIS A 332 -15.89 -19.55 -6.90
C HIS A 332 -17.29 -19.88 -6.35
N ILE A 333 -18.26 -20.08 -7.24
CA ILE A 333 -19.59 -20.68 -6.94
C ILE A 333 -19.80 -21.82 -7.91
N ASP A 334 -20.04 -23.00 -7.34
CA ASP A 334 -20.39 -24.21 -8.06
C ASP A 334 -21.83 -24.11 -8.59
N ASN A 335 -22.03 -24.35 -9.88
CA ASN A 335 -23.36 -24.28 -10.48
C ASN A 335 -24.31 -25.37 -9.97
N GLU A 336 -23.80 -26.55 -9.63
CA GLU A 336 -24.59 -27.66 -9.08
C GLU A 336 -25.00 -27.38 -7.63
N ASN A 337 -24.15 -26.66 -6.89
CA ASN A 337 -24.42 -26.23 -5.53
C ASN A 337 -24.12 -24.74 -5.31
N ARG A 338 -25.10 -23.89 -5.65
CA ARG A 338 -24.99 -22.43 -5.56
C ARG A 338 -24.90 -21.88 -4.13
N ASP A 339 -25.06 -22.73 -3.11
CA ASP A 339 -24.78 -22.36 -1.72
C ASP A 339 -23.29 -22.48 -1.37
N ARG A 340 -22.50 -23.10 -2.25
CA ARG A 340 -21.08 -23.33 -2.05
C ARG A 340 -20.21 -22.18 -2.60
N LEU A 341 -20.41 -20.98 -2.05
CA LEU A 341 -19.47 -19.88 -2.30
C LEU A 341 -18.14 -20.14 -1.58
N VAL A 342 -17.05 -20.15 -2.34
CA VAL A 342 -15.69 -20.37 -1.84
C VAL A 342 -14.78 -19.22 -2.23
N PHE A 343 -14.21 -18.56 -1.22
CA PHE A 343 -13.09 -17.64 -1.36
C PHE A 343 -11.78 -18.39 -1.09
N SER A 344 -10.92 -18.45 -2.09
CA SER A 344 -9.62 -19.12 -2.05
C SER A 344 -8.50 -18.14 -2.47
N LEU A 345 -7.23 -18.54 -2.35
CA LEU A 345 -6.13 -17.73 -2.85
C LEU A 345 -6.10 -17.79 -4.38
N SER A 346 -5.99 -16.65 -5.04
CA SER A 346 -5.74 -16.61 -6.49
C SER A 346 -4.44 -17.33 -6.84
N GLN A 347 -4.41 -18.00 -7.99
CA GLN A 347 -3.24 -18.76 -8.46
C GLN A 347 -1.95 -17.92 -8.48
N ASP A 348 -1.98 -16.68 -9.00
CA ASP A 348 -0.82 -15.77 -9.01
C ASP A 348 -0.25 -15.51 -7.61
N LYS A 349 -1.13 -15.42 -6.61
CA LYS A 349 -0.74 -15.17 -5.22
C LYS A 349 -0.14 -16.41 -4.58
N LEU A 350 -0.68 -17.59 -4.89
CA LEU A 350 -0.09 -18.88 -4.51
C LEU A 350 1.32 -19.00 -5.08
N GLU A 351 1.48 -18.81 -6.38
CA GLU A 351 2.77 -18.88 -7.05
C GLU A 351 3.76 -17.86 -6.48
N LYS A 352 3.31 -16.65 -6.19
CA LYS A 352 4.16 -15.62 -5.57
C LYS A 352 4.64 -16.03 -4.18
N ILE A 353 3.81 -16.70 -3.38
CA ILE A 353 4.22 -17.21 -2.06
C ILE A 353 5.17 -18.40 -2.23
N THR A 354 4.88 -19.33 -3.15
CA THR A 354 5.77 -20.45 -3.49
C THR A 354 7.16 -19.97 -3.91
N LYS A 355 7.24 -19.03 -4.86
CA LYS A 355 8.50 -18.41 -5.29
C LYS A 355 9.27 -17.77 -4.13
N ARG A 356 8.59 -17.20 -3.14
CA ARG A 356 9.24 -16.63 -1.94
C ARG A 356 9.77 -17.70 -1.01
N ILE A 357 9.07 -18.84 -0.87
CA ILE A 357 9.60 -20.00 -0.15
C ILE A 357 10.89 -20.42 -0.84
N ASP A 358 10.85 -20.69 -2.15
CA ASP A 358 12.01 -21.14 -2.92
C ASP A 358 13.20 -20.16 -2.81
N LYS A 359 12.96 -18.87 -3.07
CA LYS A 359 13.99 -17.82 -2.92
C LYS A 359 14.57 -17.74 -1.50
N SER A 360 13.77 -18.03 -0.47
CA SER A 360 14.28 -18.04 0.92
C SER A 360 15.30 -19.16 1.12
N PHE A 361 15.06 -20.35 0.55
CA PHE A 361 16.01 -21.46 0.59
C PHE A 361 17.23 -21.21 -0.30
N SER A 362 17.06 -20.68 -1.52
CA SER A 362 18.20 -20.34 -2.39
C SER A 362 19.09 -19.25 -1.78
N THR A 363 18.49 -18.23 -1.15
CA THR A 363 19.26 -17.19 -0.45
C THR A 363 20.00 -17.77 0.75
N PHE A 364 19.35 -18.66 1.52
CA PHE A 364 20.00 -19.37 2.61
C PHE A 364 21.21 -20.16 2.12
N ASP A 365 21.05 -20.96 1.06
CA ASP A 365 22.12 -21.77 0.49
C ASP A 365 23.35 -20.94 0.10
N TYR A 366 23.12 -19.81 -0.58
CA TYR A 366 24.16 -18.85 -0.92
C TYR A 366 24.80 -18.19 0.31
N MET A 367 23.99 -17.77 1.29
CA MET A 367 24.48 -17.09 2.49
C MET A 367 25.38 -17.96 3.35
N ILE A 368 25.19 -19.29 3.36
CA ILE A 368 26.05 -20.20 4.13
C ILE A 368 27.52 -20.01 3.73
N ASP A 369 27.78 -19.92 2.43
CA ASP A 369 29.15 -19.84 1.90
C ASP A 369 29.75 -18.42 2.06
N VAL A 370 28.92 -17.38 2.16
CA VAL A 370 29.38 -15.97 2.25
C VAL A 370 29.54 -15.49 3.68
N VAL A 371 28.58 -15.80 4.57
CA VAL A 371 28.51 -15.23 5.92
C VAL A 371 28.48 -16.30 7.03
N GLY A 372 28.53 -17.58 6.65
CA GLY A 372 28.51 -18.70 7.58
C GLY A 372 27.10 -19.19 7.93
N PHE A 373 27.05 -20.42 8.45
CA PHE A 373 25.81 -21.15 8.72
C PHE A 373 24.88 -20.42 9.69
N ASP A 374 25.38 -19.91 10.81
CA ASP A 374 24.53 -19.33 11.85
C ASP A 374 23.76 -18.11 11.36
N VAL A 375 24.41 -17.22 10.62
CA VAL A 375 23.78 -16.02 10.05
C VAL A 375 22.74 -16.40 9.00
N ALA A 376 23.08 -17.37 8.14
CA ALA A 376 22.18 -17.89 7.11
C ALA A 376 20.94 -18.56 7.74
N ALA A 377 21.13 -19.41 8.77
CA ALA A 377 20.05 -20.11 9.45
C ALA A 377 19.08 -19.14 10.15
N HIS A 378 19.59 -18.08 10.78
CA HIS A 378 18.76 -17.02 11.34
C HIS A 378 17.97 -16.28 10.25
N TYR A 379 18.59 -15.98 9.10
CA TYR A 379 17.88 -15.41 7.97
C TYR A 379 16.73 -16.31 7.49
N LEU A 380 17.00 -17.60 7.27
CA LEU A 380 15.99 -18.56 6.79
C LEU A 380 14.82 -18.66 7.77
N PHE A 381 15.13 -18.73 9.07
CA PHE A 381 14.12 -18.78 10.12
C PHE A 381 13.25 -17.53 10.11
N ASP A 382 13.85 -16.33 10.10
CA ASP A 382 13.11 -15.06 10.06
C ASP A 382 12.26 -14.97 8.78
N ALA A 383 12.82 -15.34 7.62
CA ALA A 383 12.14 -15.28 6.32
C ALA A 383 10.91 -16.20 6.27
N LEU A 384 11.05 -17.44 6.72
CA LEU A 384 9.93 -18.38 6.77
C LEU A 384 8.87 -17.95 7.77
N HIS A 385 9.23 -17.42 8.95
CA HIS A 385 8.24 -16.86 9.87
C HIS A 385 7.48 -15.66 9.30
N VAL A 386 8.13 -14.82 8.50
CA VAL A 386 7.45 -13.71 7.83
C VAL A 386 6.41 -14.23 6.83
N LEU A 387 6.63 -15.39 6.22
CA LEU A 387 5.68 -16.03 5.31
C LEU A 387 4.57 -16.78 6.07
N THR A 388 4.93 -17.58 7.07
CA THR A 388 4.01 -18.50 7.76
C THR A 388 3.26 -17.87 8.91
N CYS A 389 3.72 -16.74 9.48
CA CYS A 389 3.12 -16.15 10.67
C CYS A 389 2.50 -14.76 10.42
N ASN A 390 1.87 -14.24 11.47
CA ASN A 390 1.43 -12.84 11.52
C ASN A 390 2.51 -11.97 12.16
N ILE A 391 2.62 -10.72 11.73
CA ILE A 391 3.59 -9.76 12.25
C ILE A 391 2.88 -8.42 12.52
N ASN A 392 3.37 -7.70 13.53
CA ASN A 392 3.06 -6.27 13.66
C ASN A 392 4.10 -5.48 12.90
N LEU A 393 3.66 -4.41 12.23
CA LEU A 393 4.60 -3.42 11.73
C LEU A 393 5.19 -2.61 12.89
N TYR A 394 6.24 -1.84 12.61
CA TYR A 394 7.00 -1.12 13.64
C TYR A 394 6.60 0.36 13.73
N ASN A 395 7.00 1.00 14.83
CA ASN A 395 6.90 2.44 15.09
C ASN A 395 5.45 2.95 14.95
N ALA A 396 5.23 3.98 14.14
CA ALA A 396 3.90 4.55 13.92
C ALA A 396 2.88 3.57 13.29
N LYS A 397 3.34 2.42 12.79
CA LYS A 397 2.48 1.33 12.29
C LYS A 397 2.36 0.16 13.29
N LYS A 398 2.72 0.34 14.56
CA LYS A 398 2.65 -0.73 15.59
C LYS A 398 1.26 -1.38 15.72
N GLY A 399 0.20 -0.63 15.43
CA GLY A 399 -1.18 -1.14 15.41
C GLY A 399 -1.56 -1.92 14.14
N VAL A 400 -0.78 -1.80 13.07
CA VAL A 400 -1.08 -2.47 11.79
C VAL A 400 -0.54 -3.89 11.82
N LYS A 401 -1.46 -4.84 11.64
CA LYS A 401 -1.20 -6.28 11.62
C LYS A 401 -1.19 -6.77 10.18
N VAL A 402 -0.19 -7.57 9.82
CA VAL A 402 -0.07 -8.18 8.49
C VAL A 402 0.40 -9.63 8.64
N GLY A 403 0.37 -10.40 7.56
CA GLY A 403 0.82 -11.80 7.55
C GLY A 403 -0.26 -12.75 7.07
N ILE A 404 -0.07 -14.05 7.30
CA ILE A 404 -0.86 -15.09 6.65
C ILE A 404 -2.35 -14.99 6.95
N PHE A 405 -2.76 -14.65 8.18
CA PHE A 405 -4.18 -14.45 8.50
C PHE A 405 -4.66 -13.08 8.01
N TYR A 406 -4.02 -12.00 8.46
CA TYR A 406 -4.52 -10.64 8.25
C TYR A 406 -4.60 -10.23 6.77
N SER A 407 -3.81 -10.86 5.90
CA SER A 407 -3.84 -10.60 4.45
C SER A 407 -4.81 -11.52 3.69
N ASN A 408 -5.40 -12.50 4.38
CA ASN A 408 -6.20 -13.58 3.79
C ASN A 408 -7.45 -13.92 4.64
N GLN A 409 -8.01 -12.97 5.39
CA GLN A 409 -9.06 -13.21 6.38
C GLN A 409 -10.34 -13.83 5.78
N LEU A 410 -10.61 -13.56 4.50
CA LEU A 410 -11.81 -14.05 3.81
C LEU A 410 -11.70 -15.48 3.27
N LEU A 411 -10.61 -16.24 3.52
CA LEU A 411 -10.52 -17.63 3.05
C LEU A 411 -11.59 -18.52 3.69
N ASP A 412 -12.30 -19.31 2.89
CA ASP A 412 -13.33 -20.24 3.38
C ASP A 412 -12.77 -21.62 3.74
N ASN A 413 -11.62 -21.98 3.20
CA ASN A 413 -10.97 -23.24 3.52
C ASN A 413 -9.44 -23.10 3.54
N LYS A 414 -8.79 -24.13 4.07
CA LYS A 414 -7.33 -24.17 4.25
C LYS A 414 -6.60 -24.91 3.13
N ARG A 415 -7.27 -25.33 2.05
CA ARG A 415 -6.65 -26.16 1.00
C ARG A 415 -5.39 -25.50 0.42
N ASN A 416 -5.47 -24.20 0.14
CA ASN A 416 -4.31 -23.44 -0.35
C ASN A 416 -3.19 -23.33 0.69
N LEU A 417 -3.53 -23.22 1.98
CA LEU A 417 -2.53 -23.18 3.05
C LEU A 417 -1.85 -24.54 3.24
N SER A 418 -2.60 -25.63 3.16
CA SER A 418 -2.08 -27.00 3.18
C SER A 418 -1.16 -27.27 1.99
N TYR A 419 -1.49 -26.75 0.81
CA TYR A 419 -0.62 -26.80 -0.36
C TYR A 419 0.71 -26.08 -0.09
N LEU A 420 0.68 -24.87 0.47
CA LEU A 420 1.89 -24.12 0.83
C LEU A 420 2.72 -24.82 1.91
N ASP A 421 2.07 -25.47 2.88
CA ASP A 421 2.75 -26.34 3.86
C ASP A 421 3.43 -27.53 3.18
N GLY A 422 2.82 -28.11 2.15
CA GLY A 422 3.43 -29.14 1.31
C GLY A 422 4.67 -28.65 0.56
N GLN A 423 4.62 -27.45 -0.04
CA GLN A 423 5.78 -26.83 -0.69
C GLN A 423 6.92 -26.57 0.30
N LEU A 424 6.58 -26.06 1.48
CA LEU A 424 7.54 -25.82 2.55
C LEU A 424 8.21 -27.13 2.99
N LYS A 425 7.43 -28.18 3.26
CA LYS A 425 7.96 -29.51 3.62
C LYS A 425 8.88 -30.08 2.56
N ARG A 426 8.53 -29.93 1.28
CA ARG A 426 9.37 -30.37 0.16
C ARG A 426 10.72 -29.67 0.15
N ASN A 427 10.74 -28.34 0.31
CA ASN A 427 11.99 -27.58 0.36
C ASN A 427 12.83 -27.93 1.61
N ILE A 428 12.19 -28.15 2.76
CA ILE A 428 12.88 -28.65 3.97
C ILE A 428 13.51 -30.02 3.70
N GLY A 429 12.81 -30.94 3.04
CA GLY A 429 13.33 -32.26 2.71
C GLY A 429 14.53 -32.23 1.76
N ARG A 430 14.54 -31.28 0.81
CA ARG A 430 15.63 -31.06 -0.15
C ARG A 430 16.85 -30.33 0.42
N LEU A 431 16.74 -29.78 1.63
CA LEU A 431 17.85 -29.10 2.29
C LEU A 431 19.00 -30.10 2.45
N ASN A 432 20.16 -29.74 1.92
CA ASN A 432 21.37 -30.57 1.95
C ASN A 432 22.57 -29.69 2.31
N LEU A 433 23.26 -30.01 3.41
CA LEU A 433 24.46 -29.32 3.87
C LEU A 433 25.76 -30.05 3.52
N SER A 434 25.68 -31.17 2.79
CA SER A 434 26.84 -32.05 2.53
C SER A 434 27.95 -31.37 1.75
N SER A 435 27.64 -30.41 0.89
CA SER A 435 28.60 -29.65 0.08
C SER A 435 29.15 -28.38 0.75
N LYS A 436 28.67 -28.02 1.95
CA LYS A 436 28.96 -26.71 2.56
C LYS A 436 30.25 -26.72 3.38
N THR A 437 31.29 -26.12 2.83
CA THR A 437 32.66 -26.08 3.40
C THR A 437 32.75 -25.29 4.70
N SER A 438 31.84 -24.35 4.93
CA SER A 438 31.75 -23.55 6.16
C SER A 438 31.30 -24.36 7.39
N ILE A 439 30.96 -25.64 7.23
CA ILE A 439 30.53 -26.54 8.28
C ILE A 439 31.49 -27.75 8.31
N THR A 440 31.97 -28.08 9.50
CA THR A 440 32.77 -29.28 9.79
C THR A 440 32.03 -30.54 9.33
N ILE A 441 32.74 -31.44 8.63
CA ILE A 441 32.14 -32.64 8.01
C ILE A 441 31.37 -33.49 9.05
N ALA A 442 31.94 -33.64 10.25
CA ALA A 442 31.35 -34.42 11.34
C ALA A 442 29.99 -33.86 11.82
N ASP A 443 29.78 -32.55 11.72
CA ASP A 443 28.59 -31.89 12.27
C ASP A 443 27.49 -31.67 11.24
N ARG A 444 27.78 -31.79 9.93
CA ARG A 444 26.83 -31.49 8.84
C ARG A 444 25.51 -32.23 8.99
N ALA A 445 25.54 -33.55 9.21
CA ALA A 445 24.33 -34.36 9.33
C ALA A 445 23.51 -33.99 10.58
N ILE A 446 24.17 -33.75 11.70
CA ILE A 446 23.52 -33.38 12.97
C ILE A 446 22.87 -32.00 12.87
N ILE A 447 23.60 -31.02 12.30
CA ILE A 447 23.11 -29.66 12.08
C ILE A 447 21.95 -29.65 11.10
N GLU A 448 22.05 -30.39 10.00
CA GLU A 448 21.00 -30.54 9.00
C GLU A 448 19.71 -31.10 9.61
N ASP A 449 19.80 -32.22 10.32
CA ASP A 449 18.67 -32.86 10.98
C ASP A 449 18.05 -31.94 12.04
N ARG A 450 18.87 -31.25 12.85
CA ARG A 450 18.39 -30.26 13.82
C ARG A 450 17.67 -29.09 13.14
N LEU A 451 18.20 -28.60 12.02
CA LEU A 451 17.58 -27.52 11.25
C LEU A 451 16.25 -27.97 10.65
N LYS A 452 16.21 -29.15 10.00
CA LYS A 452 15.00 -29.75 9.43
C LYS A 452 13.90 -29.90 10.49
N ARG A 453 14.24 -30.42 11.68
CA ARG A 453 13.29 -30.53 12.81
C ARG A 453 12.72 -29.18 13.25
N LYS A 454 13.56 -28.14 13.36
CA LYS A 454 13.11 -26.80 13.73
C LYS A 454 12.19 -26.19 12.67
N LEU A 455 12.54 -26.33 11.39
CA LEU A 455 11.76 -25.79 10.28
C LEU A 455 10.43 -26.52 10.09
N ALA A 456 10.37 -27.82 10.39
CA ALA A 456 9.14 -28.61 10.31
C ALA A 456 8.02 -28.16 11.27
N LEU A 457 8.35 -27.34 12.27
CA LEU A 457 7.35 -26.74 13.17
C LEU A 457 6.55 -25.60 12.50
N LEU A 458 7.07 -25.04 11.41
CA LEU A 458 6.46 -23.92 10.68
C LEU A 458 5.31 -24.41 9.82
N SER A 459 4.20 -23.66 9.82
CA SER A 459 3.03 -23.97 9.01
C SER A 459 2.20 -22.71 8.76
N PHE A 460 1.83 -22.51 7.50
CA PHE A 460 0.88 -21.52 7.04
C PHE A 460 -0.50 -21.75 7.65
N ALA A 461 -0.98 -23.00 7.71
CA ALA A 461 -2.26 -23.33 8.33
C ALA A 461 -2.26 -22.99 9.82
N LYS A 462 -1.22 -23.37 10.58
CA LYS A 462 -1.09 -23.00 11.99
C LYS A 462 -1.01 -21.49 12.19
N GLY A 463 -0.21 -20.79 11.38
CA GLY A 463 -0.12 -19.32 11.49
C GLY A 463 -1.42 -18.61 11.15
N PHE A 464 -2.25 -19.20 10.29
CA PHE A 464 -3.59 -18.71 10.00
C PHE A 464 -4.55 -18.91 11.19
N ASP A 465 -4.52 -20.09 11.81
CA ASP A 465 -5.39 -20.46 12.94
C ASP A 465 -5.10 -19.72 14.24
N TYR A 466 -3.86 -19.24 14.41
CA TYR A 466 -3.44 -18.51 15.60
C TYR A 466 -3.10 -17.04 15.28
N PRO A 467 -4.10 -16.20 14.91
CA PRO A 467 -3.86 -14.82 14.48
C PRO A 467 -3.23 -13.95 15.58
N HIS A 468 -3.42 -14.32 16.85
CA HIS A 468 -2.84 -13.63 18.00
C HIS A 468 -1.33 -13.89 18.16
N LYS A 469 -0.83 -15.05 17.70
CA LYS A 469 0.60 -15.39 17.70
C LYS A 469 1.30 -14.60 16.62
N ARG A 470 2.14 -13.66 17.06
CA ARG A 470 2.80 -12.70 16.18
C ARG A 470 4.30 -12.77 16.31
N TYR A 471 4.95 -13.00 15.18
CA TYR A 471 6.39 -13.05 15.10
C TYR A 471 6.97 -11.63 15.15
N LYS A 472 8.04 -11.46 15.94
CA LYS A 472 8.73 -10.18 16.12
C LYS A 472 9.98 -10.17 15.25
N VAL A 473 10.00 -9.36 14.19
CA VAL A 473 11.11 -9.24 13.24
C VAL A 473 11.53 -7.78 13.04
N LYS A 474 12.76 -7.40 13.40
CA LYS A 474 13.23 -6.00 13.31
C LYS A 474 12.98 -5.39 11.91
N ARG A 475 12.65 -4.10 11.84
CA ARG A 475 12.35 -3.38 10.57
C ARG A 475 13.42 -3.55 9.49
N GLN A 476 14.71 -3.47 9.86
CA GLN A 476 15.81 -3.65 8.93
C GLN A 476 15.83 -5.08 8.37
N ARG A 477 15.72 -6.09 9.25
CA ARG A 477 15.64 -7.49 8.84
C ARG A 477 14.46 -7.76 7.91
N LEU A 478 13.28 -7.22 8.21
CA LEU A 478 12.10 -7.35 7.34
C LEU A 478 12.31 -6.73 5.95
N ARG A 479 13.10 -5.64 5.85
CA ARG A 479 13.47 -5.06 4.55
C ARG A 479 14.42 -5.96 3.79
N THR A 480 15.47 -6.48 4.45
CA THR A 480 16.42 -7.42 3.85
C THR A 480 15.74 -8.69 3.33
N ILE A 481 14.80 -9.26 4.08
CA ILE A 481 14.01 -10.42 3.64
C ILE A 481 13.15 -10.09 2.43
N LYS A 482 12.58 -8.87 2.37
CA LYS A 482 11.76 -8.49 1.23
C LYS A 482 12.59 -8.24 -0.02
N SER A 483 13.80 -7.68 0.11
CA SER A 483 14.69 -7.45 -1.03
C SER A 483 15.25 -8.73 -1.61
N SER A 484 15.47 -9.78 -0.81
CA SER A 484 15.91 -11.09 -1.31
C SER A 484 14.82 -11.87 -2.06
N TRP A 485 13.57 -11.39 -2.03
CA TRP A 485 12.45 -11.98 -2.77
C TRP A 485 12.14 -11.27 -4.10
N VAL A 486 12.66 -10.05 -4.28
CA VAL A 486 12.66 -9.36 -5.58
C VAL A 486 13.68 -10.05 -6.47
#